data_AF-A0A084SJK0-F1
#
_entry.id   AF-A0A084SJK0-F1
#
_cell.length_a   1.000
_cell.length_b   1.000
_cell.length_c   1.000
_cell.angle_alpha   90.00
_cell.angle_beta   90.00
_cell.angle_gamma   90.00
#
_symmetry.space_group_name_H-M   'P 1'
#
loop_
_entity.id
_entity.type
_entity.pdbx_description
1 polymer ?
#
loop_
_entity_poly.entity_id
_entity_poly.type
_entity_poly.pdbx_seq_one_letter_code
_entity_poly.pdbx_strand_id
1 'polypeptide(L)'
;EWLLAAEYVLDGGNDQVILCERGIRTFETATRNTLDLAAVALAKQRTHLPVIVDPSHATGEPELIQPMALAAAAAGADGLIIEVHPRPEQALCDGQQALTPERFQQLMRRLPGVLAAMDRHLWMPELPAQVAGAR
;
A
#
# COMPACT_ATOMS: atom_id res chain seq x y z
N GLU A 1 10.66 -10.32 14.57
CA GLU A 1 10.62 -11.36 13.51
C GLU A 1 10.63 -10.74 12.12
N TRP A 2 9.68 -9.88 11.76
CA TRP A 2 9.62 -9.25 10.42
C TRP A 2 10.94 -8.61 9.95
N LEU A 3 11.56 -7.77 10.79
CA LEU A 3 12.87 -7.15 10.45
C LEU A 3 14.02 -8.15 10.39
N LEU A 4 14.00 -9.22 11.19
CA LEU A 4 15.04 -10.26 11.17
C LEU A 4 14.95 -11.11 9.90
N ALA A 5 13.74 -11.31 9.36
CA ALA A 5 13.57 -11.97 8.07
C ALA A 5 14.16 -11.12 6.93
N ALA A 6 14.03 -9.80 7.00
CA ALA A 6 14.68 -8.89 6.05
C ALA A 6 16.21 -8.95 6.20
N GLU A 7 16.71 -8.96 7.43
CA GLU A 7 18.15 -9.11 7.72
C GLU A 7 18.73 -10.38 7.09
N TYR A 8 17.99 -11.49 7.11
CA TYR A 8 18.43 -12.73 6.47
C TYR A 8 18.63 -12.59 4.95
N VAL A 9 17.78 -11.80 4.28
CA VAL A 9 17.93 -11.51 2.84
C VAL A 9 19.12 -10.59 2.59
N LEU A 10 19.31 -9.58 3.46
CA LEU A 10 20.42 -8.63 3.38
C LEU A 10 21.78 -9.33 3.60
N ASP A 11 21.88 -10.20 4.60
CA ASP A 11 23.07 -11.02 4.87
C ASP A 11 23.40 -11.98 3.71
N GLY A 12 22.37 -12.43 2.99
CA GLY A 12 22.52 -13.16 1.72
C GLY A 12 23.07 -12.34 0.55
N GLY A 13 23.32 -11.03 0.73
CA GLY A 13 23.92 -10.13 -0.24
C GLY A 13 22.92 -9.40 -1.16
N ASN A 14 21.61 -9.50 -0.89
CA ASN A 14 20.61 -8.77 -1.66
C ASN A 14 20.07 -7.57 -0.86
N ASP A 15 20.48 -6.36 -1.25
CA ASP A 15 20.07 -5.10 -0.62
C ASP A 15 18.75 -4.53 -1.15
N GLN A 16 18.15 -5.16 -2.17
CA GLN A 16 16.90 -4.71 -2.80
C GLN A 16 15.67 -5.26 -2.07
N VAL A 17 15.50 -4.83 -0.81
CA VAL A 17 14.39 -5.28 0.06
C VAL A 17 13.42 -4.14 0.34
N ILE A 18 12.13 -4.43 0.17
CA ILE A 18 11.03 -3.56 0.58
C ILE A 18 10.15 -4.33 1.57
N LEU A 19 9.85 -3.70 2.69
CA LEU A 19 8.94 -4.22 3.70
C LEU A 19 7.50 -3.88 3.31
N CYS A 20 6.59 -4.86 3.33
CA CYS A 20 5.16 -4.63 3.09
C CYS A 20 4.32 -5.05 4.31
N GLU A 21 3.74 -4.07 5.00
CA GLU A 21 2.73 -4.32 6.05
C GLU A 21 1.40 -4.63 5.38
N ARG A 22 0.80 -5.77 5.73
CA ARG A 22 -0.36 -6.33 5.03
C ARG A 22 -1.42 -6.92 5.97
N GLY A 23 -1.37 -6.54 7.24
CA GLY A 23 -2.26 -6.99 8.30
C GLY A 23 -1.79 -8.24 9.01
N ILE A 24 -2.12 -8.29 10.30
CA ILE A 24 -1.87 -9.41 11.20
C ILE A 24 -3.18 -10.12 11.55
N ARG A 25 -3.09 -11.41 11.87
CA ARG A 25 -4.24 -12.18 12.35
C ARG A 25 -4.52 -11.83 13.80
N THR A 26 -5.77 -11.52 14.11
CA THR A 26 -6.23 -11.24 15.49
C THR A 26 -7.52 -12.03 15.77
N PHE A 27 -8.23 -11.66 16.84
CA PHE A 27 -9.57 -12.19 17.13
C PHE A 27 -10.69 -11.45 16.38
N GLU A 28 -10.37 -10.33 15.72
CA GLU A 28 -11.34 -9.56 14.93
C GLU A 28 -11.79 -10.36 13.70
N THR A 29 -13.08 -10.23 13.35
CA THR A 29 -13.71 -10.97 12.24
C THR A 29 -14.33 -10.07 11.18
N ALA A 30 -14.44 -8.76 11.42
CA ALA A 30 -15.01 -7.80 10.48
C ALA A 30 -14.10 -7.51 9.27
N THR A 31 -12.80 -7.77 9.38
CA THR A 31 -11.83 -7.64 8.28
C THR A 31 -11.03 -8.93 8.11
N ARG A 32 -10.48 -9.15 6.92
CA ARG A 32 -9.65 -10.34 6.63
C ARG A 32 -8.45 -10.45 7.58
N ASN A 33 -7.82 -9.32 7.89
CA ASN A 33 -6.77 -9.16 8.90
C ASN A 33 -6.93 -7.78 9.57
N THR A 34 -6.27 -7.58 10.70
CA THR A 34 -6.17 -6.26 11.34
C THR A 34 -4.93 -5.57 10.79
N LEU A 35 -5.09 -4.43 10.11
CA LEU A 35 -3.97 -3.64 9.60
C LEU A 35 -3.20 -2.98 10.76
N ASP A 36 -1.92 -3.30 10.93
CA ASP A 36 -1.09 -2.72 11.98
C ASP A 36 -0.31 -1.50 11.48
N LEU A 37 -0.94 -0.32 11.53
CA LEU A 37 -0.27 0.93 11.17
C LEU A 37 0.83 1.33 12.15
N ALA A 38 0.82 0.81 13.39
CA ALA A 38 1.91 1.08 14.34
C ALA A 38 3.20 0.37 13.88
N ALA A 39 3.10 -0.81 13.26
CA ALA A 39 4.23 -1.50 12.66
C ALA A 39 4.93 -0.66 11.58
N VAL A 40 4.18 0.09 10.77
CA VAL A 40 4.74 1.01 9.76
C VAL A 40 5.60 2.08 10.43
N ALA A 41 5.03 2.81 11.40
CA ALA A 41 5.73 3.88 12.11
C ALA A 41 6.96 3.35 12.87
N LEU A 42 6.86 2.17 13.50
CA LEU A 42 7.98 1.53 14.18
C LEU A 42 9.07 1.07 13.21
N ALA A 43 8.72 0.48 12.07
CA ALA A 43 9.68 0.05 11.08
C ALA A 43 10.47 1.24 10.52
N LYS A 44 9.79 2.36 10.20
CA LYS A 44 10.43 3.60 9.75
C LYS A 44 11.47 4.16 10.74
N GLN A 45 11.37 3.85 12.04
CA GLN A 45 12.35 4.26 13.06
C GLN A 45 13.49 3.25 13.24
N ARG A 46 13.26 1.98 12.88
CA ARG A 46 14.15 0.87 13.24
C ARG A 46 14.95 0.32 12.07
N THR A 47 14.62 0.71 10.84
CA THR A 47 15.33 0.29 9.64
C THR A 47 15.40 1.41 8.61
N HIS A 48 16.38 1.31 7.73
CA HIS A 48 16.53 2.16 6.55
C HIS A 48 15.71 1.66 5.35
N LEU A 49 15.16 0.44 5.41
CA LEU A 49 14.42 -0.15 4.30
C LEU A 49 13.11 0.61 4.02
N PRO A 50 12.69 0.73 2.75
CA PRO A 50 11.38 1.25 2.42
C PRO A 50 10.27 0.38 3.01
N VAL A 51 9.21 1.02 3.52
CA VAL A 51 8.03 0.37 4.11
C VAL A 51 6.78 0.77 3.33
N ILE A 52 6.16 -0.19 2.66
CA ILE A 52 4.89 -0.01 1.95
C ILE A 52 3.74 -0.68 2.71
N VAL A 53 2.51 -0.37 2.32
CA VAL A 53 1.31 -0.98 2.92
C VAL A 53 0.38 -1.55 1.85
N ASP A 54 -0.17 -2.73 2.14
CA ASP A 54 -1.23 -3.39 1.38
C ASP A 54 -2.57 -3.31 2.10
N PRO A 55 -3.38 -2.25 1.87
CA PRO A 55 -4.70 -2.16 2.46
C PRO A 55 -5.72 -3.14 1.82
N SER A 56 -5.45 -3.64 0.61
CA SER A 56 -6.37 -4.55 -0.11
C SER A 56 -6.42 -5.90 0.59
N HIS A 57 -5.26 -6.54 0.78
CA HIS A 57 -5.16 -7.83 1.46
C HIS A 57 -5.26 -7.73 2.98
N ALA A 58 -4.92 -6.58 3.57
CA ALA A 58 -5.09 -6.38 5.00
C ALA A 58 -6.58 -6.38 5.36
N THR A 59 -7.39 -5.56 4.68
CA THR A 59 -8.80 -5.40 5.02
C THR A 59 -9.67 -6.48 4.37
N GLY A 60 -9.40 -6.83 3.12
CA GLY A 60 -10.27 -7.67 2.29
C GLY A 60 -11.53 -6.97 1.79
N GLU A 61 -11.69 -5.66 2.06
CA GLU A 61 -12.93 -4.93 1.83
C GLU A 61 -12.67 -3.64 1.03
N PRO A 62 -13.20 -3.50 -0.20
CA PRO A 62 -12.92 -2.36 -1.09
C PRO A 62 -13.23 -0.99 -0.47
N GLU A 63 -14.23 -0.93 0.40
CA GLU A 63 -14.65 0.31 1.06
C GLU A 63 -13.62 0.82 2.08
N LEU A 64 -12.83 -0.10 2.65
CA LEU A 64 -11.79 0.23 3.63
C LEU A 64 -10.45 0.58 2.97
N ILE A 65 -10.26 0.24 1.70
CA ILE A 65 -8.98 0.48 1.00
C ILE A 65 -8.61 1.96 0.98
N GLN A 66 -9.52 2.84 0.56
CA GLN A 66 -9.21 4.27 0.50
C GLN A 66 -8.85 4.88 1.87
N PRO A 67 -9.68 4.75 2.93
CA PRO A 67 -9.31 5.31 4.23
C PRO A 67 -8.02 4.70 4.79
N MET A 68 -7.79 3.39 4.63
CA MET A 68 -6.57 2.74 5.12
C MET A 68 -5.33 3.14 4.31
N ALA A 69 -5.44 3.33 3.00
CA ALA A 69 -4.38 3.86 2.16
C ALA A 69 -3.96 5.28 2.60
N LEU A 70 -4.95 6.15 2.87
CA LEU A 70 -4.68 7.50 3.35
C LEU A 70 -4.06 7.49 4.76
N ALA A 71 -4.53 6.60 5.65
CA ALA A 71 -3.97 6.42 6.98
C ALA A 71 -2.53 5.87 6.93
N ALA A 72 -2.24 4.94 6.03
CA ALA A 72 -0.89 4.42 5.80
C ALA A 72 0.06 5.50 5.29
N ALA A 73 -0.37 6.32 4.34
CA ALA A 73 0.39 7.48 3.88
C ALA A 73 0.68 8.42 5.06
N ALA A 74 -0.35 8.73 5.87
CA ALA A 74 -0.26 9.55 7.08
C ALA A 74 0.67 8.95 8.16
N ALA A 75 0.76 7.63 8.25
CA ALA A 75 1.65 6.92 9.17
C ALA A 75 3.12 6.90 8.70
N GLY A 76 3.41 7.41 7.50
CA GLY A 76 4.76 7.49 6.96
C GLY A 76 5.16 6.36 6.01
N ALA A 77 4.19 5.57 5.51
CA ALA A 77 4.48 4.54 4.50
C ALA A 77 5.09 5.18 3.24
N ASP A 78 6.12 4.56 2.68
CA ASP A 78 6.85 4.99 1.48
C ASP A 78 6.10 4.68 0.18
N GLY A 79 5.13 3.76 0.24
CA GLY A 79 4.32 3.38 -0.90
C GLY A 79 3.08 2.59 -0.49
N LEU A 80 2.25 2.31 -1.49
CA LEU A 80 1.02 1.54 -1.36
C LEU A 80 0.98 0.48 -2.46
N ILE A 81 0.53 -0.71 -2.12
CA ILE A 81 0.18 -1.74 -3.10
C ILE A 81 -1.35 -1.90 -3.09
N ILE A 82 -1.99 -1.60 -4.22
CA ILE A 82 -3.44 -1.54 -4.35
C ILE A 82 -3.87 -2.45 -5.49
N GLU A 83 -4.81 -3.35 -5.21
CA GLU A 83 -5.40 -4.19 -6.26
C GLU A 83 -6.48 -3.44 -7.02
N VAL A 84 -6.41 -3.49 -8.34
CA VAL A 84 -7.36 -2.82 -9.24
C VAL A 84 -7.75 -3.78 -10.35
N HIS A 85 -9.04 -3.92 -10.59
CA HIS A 85 -9.56 -4.71 -11.70
C HIS A 85 -10.71 -3.98 -12.39
N PRO A 86 -10.76 -3.90 -13.74
CA PRO A 86 -11.82 -3.19 -14.46
C PRO A 86 -13.21 -3.79 -14.25
N ARG A 87 -13.27 -5.09 -13.92
CA ARG A 87 -14.50 -5.87 -13.72
C ARG A 87 -14.32 -6.83 -12.54
N PRO A 88 -14.27 -6.33 -11.28
CA PRO A 88 -13.88 -7.16 -10.12
C PRO A 88 -14.71 -8.45 -9.98
N GLU A 89 -15.97 -8.41 -10.40
CA GLU A 89 -16.89 -9.56 -10.41
C GLU A 89 -16.48 -10.70 -11.37
N GLN A 90 -15.58 -10.42 -12.32
CA GLN A 90 -15.03 -11.39 -13.29
C GLN A 90 -13.58 -11.76 -13.00
N ALA A 91 -12.99 -11.25 -11.91
CA ALA A 91 -11.62 -11.55 -11.57
C ALA A 91 -11.47 -13.03 -11.19
N LEU A 92 -10.40 -13.67 -11.66
CA LEU A 92 -10.10 -15.08 -11.35
C LEU A 92 -9.58 -15.26 -9.91
N CYS A 93 -9.07 -14.20 -9.30
CA CYS A 93 -8.55 -14.17 -7.94
C CYS A 93 -8.82 -12.79 -7.34
N ASP A 94 -9.13 -12.73 -6.04
CA ASP A 94 -9.22 -11.51 -5.23
C ASP A 94 -10.16 -10.40 -5.79
N GLY A 95 -11.17 -10.78 -6.59
CA GLY A 95 -12.16 -9.84 -7.12
C GLY A 95 -12.96 -9.10 -6.05
N GLN A 96 -13.18 -9.72 -4.89
CA GLN A 96 -13.93 -9.13 -3.79
C GLN A 96 -13.24 -7.90 -3.19
N GLN A 97 -11.91 -7.88 -3.17
CA GLN A 97 -11.13 -6.80 -2.54
C GLN A 97 -10.57 -5.80 -3.56
N ALA A 98 -10.56 -6.12 -4.87
CA ALA A 98 -10.05 -5.22 -5.89
C ALA A 98 -10.92 -3.95 -6.05
N LEU A 99 -10.26 -2.79 -6.19
CA LEU A 99 -10.92 -1.56 -6.59
C LEU A 99 -11.29 -1.57 -8.08
N THR A 100 -12.33 -0.82 -8.44
CA THR A 100 -12.52 -0.43 -9.85
C THR A 100 -11.56 0.70 -10.23
N PRO A 101 -11.25 0.91 -11.52
CA PRO A 101 -10.41 2.03 -11.97
C PRO A 101 -10.91 3.40 -11.48
N GLU A 102 -12.22 3.59 -11.40
CA GLU A 102 -12.83 4.85 -10.93
C GLU A 102 -12.55 5.08 -9.45
N ARG A 103 -12.71 4.03 -8.62
CA ARG A 103 -12.40 4.09 -7.18
C ARG A 103 -10.90 4.31 -6.95
N PHE A 104 -10.05 3.66 -7.74
CA PHE A 104 -8.61 3.90 -7.70
C PHE A 104 -8.27 5.36 -8.07
N GLN A 105 -8.89 5.91 -9.12
CA GLN A 105 -8.71 7.30 -9.50
C GLN A 105 -9.15 8.27 -8.39
N GLN A 106 -10.23 7.96 -7.67
CA GLN A 106 -10.67 8.74 -6.50
C GLN A 106 -9.61 8.72 -5.39
N LEU A 107 -9.06 7.56 -5.05
CA LEU A 107 -7.95 7.44 -4.09
C LEU A 107 -6.74 8.29 -4.53
N MET A 108 -6.33 8.19 -5.80
CA MET A 108 -5.20 8.94 -6.33
C MET A 108 -5.40 10.46 -6.30
N ARG A 109 -6.65 10.97 -6.38
CA ARG A 109 -6.95 12.40 -6.21
C ARG A 109 -6.84 12.86 -4.75
N ARG A 110 -7.00 11.95 -3.78
CA ARG A 110 -7.01 12.27 -2.34
C ARG A 110 -5.61 12.21 -1.73
N LEU A 111 -4.78 11.28 -2.18
CA LEU A 111 -3.42 11.04 -1.70
C LEU A 111 -2.54 12.31 -1.61
N PRO A 112 -2.47 13.16 -2.66
CA PRO A 112 -1.63 14.36 -2.62
C PRO A 112 -1.93 15.30 -1.46
N GLY A 113 -3.20 15.45 -1.07
CA GLY A 113 -3.58 16.32 0.05
C GLY A 113 -3.04 15.82 1.40
N VAL A 114 -3.08 14.51 1.64
CA VAL A 114 -2.53 13.90 2.86
C VAL A 114 -1.01 13.99 2.85
N LEU A 115 -0.37 13.67 1.72
CA LEU A 115 1.08 13.72 1.62
C LEU A 115 1.63 15.14 1.78
N ALA A 116 0.97 16.14 1.19
CA ALA A 116 1.36 17.54 1.34
C ALA A 116 1.30 18.01 2.80
N ALA A 117 0.33 17.54 3.59
CA ALA A 117 0.24 17.84 5.02
C ALA A 117 1.38 17.22 5.85
N MET A 118 2.16 16.31 5.25
CA MET A 118 3.34 15.69 5.86
C MET A 118 4.65 16.13 5.20
N ASP A 119 4.63 17.17 4.36
CA ASP A 119 5.79 17.61 3.56
C ASP A 119 6.31 16.52 2.61
N ARG A 120 5.42 15.65 2.12
CA ARG A 120 5.70 14.56 1.18
C ARG A 120 4.93 14.76 -0.12
N HIS A 121 5.40 14.12 -1.19
CA HIS A 121 4.72 14.15 -2.49
C HIS A 121 4.75 12.77 -3.12
N LEU A 122 3.77 12.48 -3.97
CA LEU A 122 3.83 11.31 -4.84
C LEU A 122 4.97 11.49 -5.83
N TRP A 123 5.78 10.45 -5.99
CA TRP A 123 6.72 10.41 -7.09
C TRP A 123 5.95 10.22 -8.40
N MET A 124 6.15 11.13 -9.33
CA MET A 124 5.62 11.04 -10.68
C MET A 124 6.79 10.79 -11.64
N PRO A 125 6.91 9.60 -12.25
CA PRO A 125 7.90 9.41 -13.30
C PRO A 125 7.58 10.33 -14.48
N GLU A 126 8.61 10.78 -15.19
CA GLU A 126 8.42 11.35 -16.51
C GLU A 126 7.82 10.28 -17.42
N LEU A 127 6.57 10.50 -17.86
CA LEU A 127 5.95 9.61 -18.84
C LEU A 127 6.66 9.82 -20.19
N PRO A 128 7.05 8.75 -20.89
CA PRO A 128 7.52 8.86 -22.27
C PRO A 128 6.50 9.63 -23.10
N ALA A 129 6.95 10.56 -23.95
CA ALA A 129 6.10 11.45 -24.75
C ALA A 129 4.99 10.74 -25.55
N GLN A 130 5.16 9.44 -25.80
CA GLN A 130 4.24 8.57 -26.53
C GLN A 130 2.93 8.25 -25.77
N VAL A 131 2.90 8.36 -24.43
CA VAL A 131 1.69 8.09 -23.62
C VAL A 131 0.87 9.37 -23.38
N ALA A 132 1.47 10.55 -23.55
CA ALA A 132 0.80 11.84 -23.30
C ALA A 132 -0.27 12.22 -24.36
N GLY A 133 -0.33 11.50 -25.49
CA GLY A 133 -1.21 11.79 -26.63
C GLY A 133 -2.55 11.08 -26.65
N ALA A 134 -2.85 10.19 -25.69
CA ALA A 134 -4.16 9.57 -25.55
C ALA A 134 -5.00 10.37 -24.55
N ARG A 135 -5.50 11.52 -24.98
CA ARG A 135 -6.57 12.27 -24.30
C ARG A 135 -7.83 12.24 -25.16
#